data_AF-A0A2R6LGS8-F1
#
_entry.id   AF-A0A2R6LGS8-F1
#
_cell.length_a   1.000
_cell.length_b   1.000
_cell.length_c   1.000
_cell.angle_alpha   90.00
_cell.angle_beta   90.00
_cell.angle_gamma   90.00
#
_symmetry.space_group_name_H-M   'P 1'
#
loop_
_entity.id
_entity.type
_entity.pdbx_description
1 polymer ?
#
loop_
_entity_poly.entity_id
_entity_poly.type
_entity_poly.pdbx_seq_one_letter_code
_entity_poly.pdbx_strand_id
1 'polypeptide(L)'
;MHAMRVALRIPEDRLHPMHAFVCESPTVDREVILERDARGELTTLLLYVDGEREEYEAAIADVPAVEEWTTESTDRGDGFHVYVRT
;
A
#
# COMPACT_ATOMS: atom_id res chain seq x y z
N MET A 1 -20.91 24.82 13.32
CA MET A 1 -20.25 23.59 12.86
C MET A 1 -18.99 23.43 13.69
N HIS A 2 -18.88 22.39 14.51
CA HIS A 2 -17.70 22.16 15.35
C HIS A 2 -16.83 21.10 14.66
N ALA A 3 -15.57 21.44 14.40
CA ALA A 3 -14.59 20.52 13.83
C ALA A 3 -13.48 20.28 14.85
N MET A 4 -13.02 19.03 14.92
CA MET A 4 -11.93 18.57 15.78
C MET A 4 -10.86 17.99 14.88
N ARG A 5 -9.60 18.39 15.07
CA ARG A 5 -8.44 17.75 14.44
C ARG A 5 -7.88 16.72 15.41
N VAL A 6 -7.82 15.47 14.98
CA VAL A 6 -7.18 14.37 15.73
C VAL A 6 -5.91 13.97 15.00
N ALA A 7 -4.86 13.67 15.76
CA ALA A 7 -3.65 13.05 15.25
C ALA A 7 -3.42 11.73 15.99
N LEU A 8 -3.26 10.63 15.25
CA LEU A 8 -2.90 9.33 15.78
C LEU A 8 -1.41 9.11 15.52
N ARG A 9 -0.66 8.72 16.55
CA ARG A 9 0.73 8.26 16.39
C ARG A 9 0.74 6.73 16.53
N ILE A 10 1.19 6.05 15.48
CA ILE A 10 1.39 4.60 15.50
C ILE A 10 2.90 4.37 15.74
N PRO A 11 3.27 3.51 16.71
CA PRO A 11 4.67 3.13 16.92
C PRO A 11 5.29 2.48 15.66
N GLU A 12 6.58 2.72 15.41
CA GLU A 12 7.29 2.20 14.23
C GLU A 12 7.25 0.66 14.14
N ASP A 13 7.33 -0.04 15.28
CA ASP A 13 7.23 -1.51 15.36
C ASP A 13 5.83 -2.06 15.02
N ARG A 14 4.83 -1.17 14.89
CA ARG A 14 3.44 -1.49 14.55
C ARG A 14 3.02 -0.96 13.19
N LEU A 15 3.90 -0.25 12.50
CA LEU A 15 3.66 0.17 11.13
C LEU A 15 3.89 -1.01 10.20
N HIS A 16 2.96 -1.22 9.27
CA HIS A 16 3.17 -2.17 8.19
C HIS A 16 4.37 -1.70 7.36
N PRO A 17 5.33 -2.58 6.98
CA PRO A 17 6.52 -2.17 6.23
C PRO A 17 6.21 -1.38 4.96
N MET A 18 5.17 -1.77 4.22
CA MET A 18 4.71 -1.00 3.05
C MET A 18 4.26 0.42 3.39
N HIS A 19 3.68 0.66 4.56
CA HIS A 19 3.28 2.02 4.95
C HIS A 19 4.49 2.91 5.21
N ALA A 20 5.53 2.37 5.85
CA ALA A 20 6.79 3.08 6.03
C ALA A 20 7.44 3.40 4.67
N PHE A 21 7.53 2.39 3.78
CA PHE A 21 8.03 2.56 2.41
C PHE A 21 7.28 3.66 1.65
N VAL A 22 5.95 3.61 1.60
CA VAL A 22 5.13 4.62 0.88
C VAL A 22 5.32 6.03 1.46
N CYS A 23 5.49 6.16 2.78
CA CYS A 23 5.66 7.47 3.41
C CYS A 23 7.07 8.07 3.23
N GLU A 24 8.08 7.23 3.08
CA GLU A 24 9.49 7.64 3.05
C GLU A 24 10.08 7.62 1.63
N SER A 25 9.48 6.85 0.72
CA SER A 25 10.00 6.66 -0.63
C SER A 25 9.81 7.92 -1.49
N PRO A 26 10.87 8.41 -2.16
CA PRO A 26 10.74 9.45 -3.16
C PRO A 26 10.17 8.94 -4.50
N THR A 27 9.97 7.62 -4.65
CA THR A 27 9.51 6.99 -5.90
C THR A 27 8.03 6.65 -5.91
N VAL A 28 7.32 6.91 -4.80
CA VAL A 28 5.88 6.73 -4.68
C VAL A 28 5.26 8.09 -4.37
N ASP A 29 4.51 8.63 -5.32
CA ASP A 29 3.81 9.89 -5.13
C ASP A 29 2.49 9.70 -4.38
N ARG A 30 1.82 8.57 -4.61
CA ARG A 30 0.52 8.29 -3.99
C ARG A 30 0.18 6.80 -3.97
N GLU A 31 -0.40 6.35 -2.86
CA GLU A 31 -1.09 5.07 -2.75
C GLU A 31 -2.57 5.28 -2.36
N VAL A 32 -3.47 4.53 -3.00
CA VAL A 32 -4.90 4.55 -2.72
C VAL A 32 -5.42 3.13 -2.57
N ILE A 33 -6.02 2.81 -1.42
CA ILE A 33 -6.79 1.58 -1.25
C ILE A 33 -8.12 1.74 -1.99
N LEU A 34 -8.32 0.95 -3.04
CA LEU A 34 -9.55 0.91 -3.83
C LEU A 34 -10.57 -0.04 -3.21
N GLU A 35 -10.10 -1.21 -2.76
CA GLU A 35 -10.93 -2.20 -2.10
C GLU A 35 -10.16 -2.90 -0.98
N ARG A 36 -10.89 -3.26 0.08
CA ARG A 36 -10.39 -4.05 1.19
C ARG A 36 -11.42 -5.10 1.58
N ASP A 37 -11.04 -6.36 1.52
CA ASP A 37 -11.78 -7.44 2.16
C ASP A 37 -10.97 -8.02 3.33
N ALA A 38 -11.58 -8.07 4.51
CA ALA A 38 -10.99 -8.62 5.72
C ALA A 38 -11.98 -9.50 6.49
N ARG A 39 -12.92 -10.14 5.77
CA ARG A 39 -13.92 -11.04 6.35
C ARG A 39 -13.40 -12.46 6.56
N GLY A 40 -12.30 -12.83 5.89
CA GLY A 40 -11.65 -14.14 6.01
C GLY A 40 -10.48 -14.14 6.99
N GLU A 41 -9.72 -15.24 6.98
CA GLU A 41 -8.46 -15.36 7.75
C GLU A 41 -7.37 -14.42 7.23
N LEU A 42 -7.39 -14.14 5.93
CA LEU A 42 -6.48 -13.22 5.26
C LEU A 42 -7.22 -11.93 4.88
N THR A 43 -6.49 -10.82 4.88
CA THR A 43 -6.92 -9.54 4.33
C THR A 43 -6.45 -9.42 2.89
N THR A 44 -7.36 -9.10 1.99
CA THR A 44 -7.06 -8.78 0.60
C THR A 44 -7.24 -7.28 0.37
N LEU A 45 -6.30 -6.67 -0.34
CA LEU A 45 -6.37 -5.29 -0.77
C LEU A 45 -6.21 -5.21 -2.30
N LEU A 46 -7.00 -4.32 -2.89
CA LEU A 46 -6.74 -3.78 -4.23
C LEU A 46 -6.34 -2.32 -4.06
N LEU A 47 -5.17 -1.97 -4.57
CA LEU A 47 -4.62 -0.62 -4.49
C LEU A 47 -4.35 -0.06 -5.88
N TYR A 48 -4.33 1.26 -5.97
CA TYR A 48 -3.70 2.00 -7.05
C TYR A 48 -2.49 2.76 -6.49
N VAL A 49 -1.38 2.69 -7.22
CA VAL A 49 -0.13 3.37 -6.89
C VAL A 49 0.30 4.24 -8.06
N ASP A 50 0.58 5.50 -7.76
CA ASP A 50 1.24 6.47 -8.63
C ASP A 50 2.72 6.51 -8.22
N GLY A 51 3.60 6.04 -9.10
CA GLY A 51 5.02 5.89 -8.81
C GLY A 51 5.73 4.77 -9.60
N GLU A 52 6.97 4.50 -9.20
CA GLU A 52 7.85 3.53 -9.86
C GLU A 52 7.51 2.09 -9.45
N ARG A 53 6.94 1.33 -10.40
CA ARG A 53 6.46 -0.03 -10.16
C ARG A 53 7.56 -0.99 -9.71
N GLU A 54 8.74 -0.94 -10.32
CA GLU A 54 9.84 -1.87 -10.02
C GLU A 54 10.35 -1.72 -8.57
N GLU A 55 10.42 -0.48 -8.08
CA GLU A 55 10.80 -0.18 -6.69
C GLU A 55 9.74 -0.65 -5.70
N TYR A 56 8.46 -0.49 -6.05
CA TYR A 56 7.35 -1.00 -5.23
C TYR A 56 7.35 -2.54 -5.18
N GLU A 57 7.57 -3.20 -6.32
CA GLU A 57 7.68 -4.67 -6.42
C GLU A 57 8.84 -5.20 -5.58
N ALA A 58 9.99 -4.52 -5.60
CA ALA A 58 11.13 -4.87 -4.75
C ALA A 58 10.79 -4.73 -3.26
N ALA A 59 10.11 -3.63 -2.88
CA ALA A 59 9.73 -3.39 -1.48
C ALA A 59 8.73 -4.44 -0.96
N ILE A 60 7.70 -4.79 -1.73
CA ILE A 60 6.66 -5.74 -1.29
C ILE A 60 7.17 -7.18 -1.25
N ALA A 61 8.15 -7.54 -2.09
CA ALA A 61 8.73 -8.88 -2.13
C ALA A 61 9.37 -9.31 -0.81
N ASP A 62 9.90 -8.35 -0.04
CA ASP A 62 10.60 -8.60 1.22
C ASP A 62 9.69 -8.51 2.46
N VAL A 63 8.37 -8.32 2.29
CA VAL A 63 7.42 -8.17 3.41
C VAL A 63 6.95 -9.52 3.91
N PRO A 64 7.31 -9.97 5.14
CA PRO A 64 6.99 -11.32 5.61
C PRO A 64 5.50 -11.58 5.83
N ALA A 65 4.70 -10.54 5.95
CA ALA A 65 3.24 -10.64 6.14
C ALA A 65 2.48 -10.77 4.81
N VAL A 66 3.15 -10.70 3.66
CA VAL A 66 2.51 -10.81 2.34
C VAL A 66 2.58 -12.25 1.84
N GLU A 67 1.42 -12.87 1.67
CA GLU A 67 1.29 -14.25 1.18
C GLU A 67 1.27 -14.32 -0.36
N GLU A 68 0.64 -13.34 -1.01
CA GLU A 68 0.50 -13.28 -2.46
C GLU A 68 0.34 -11.83 -2.92
N TRP A 69 0.98 -11.46 -4.02
CA TRP A 69 0.79 -10.15 -4.64
C TRP A 69 1.01 -10.21 -6.16
N THR A 70 0.40 -9.26 -6.87
CA THR A 70 0.69 -8.99 -8.29
C THR A 70 0.47 -7.51 -8.58
N THR A 71 1.14 -7.01 -9.61
CA THR A 71 0.94 -5.65 -10.14
C THR A 71 0.43 -5.71 -11.57
N GLU A 72 -0.28 -4.67 -11.99
CA GLU A 72 -0.68 -4.48 -13.38
C GLU A 72 -0.63 -2.99 -13.73
N SER A 73 0.09 -2.63 -14.81
CA SER A 73 0.18 -1.24 -15.25
C SER A 73 -1.18 -0.69 -15.69
N THR A 74 -1.39 0.60 -15.50
CA THR A 74 -2.51 1.30 -16.11
C THR A 74 -2.23 1.69 -17.56
N ASP A 75 -3.28 1.81 -18.37
CA ASP A 75 -3.17 2.23 -19.78
C ASP A 75 -2.59 3.65 -19.95
N ARG A 76 -2.64 4.48 -18.90
CA ARG A 76 -2.12 5.86 -18.92
C ARG A 76 -0.63 5.95 -18.66
N GLY A 77 -0.01 4.90 -18.12
CA GLY A 77 1.43 4.83 -17.87
C GLY A 77 1.93 5.67 -16.70
N ASP A 78 1.03 6.27 -15.91
CA ASP A 78 1.33 7.08 -14.72
C ASP A 78 1.19 6.29 -13.41
N GLY A 79 0.78 5.01 -13.46
CA GLY A 79 0.67 4.19 -12.27
C GLY A 79 0.28 2.75 -12.57
N PHE A 80 0.05 1.99 -11.51
CA PHE A 80 -0.26 0.58 -11.55
C PHE A 80 -1.25 0.19 -10.45
N HIS A 81 -1.95 -0.91 -10.67
CA HIS A 81 -2.75 -1.56 -9.64
C HIS A 81 -1.91 -2.59 -8.91
N VAL A 82 -2.22 -2.78 -7.63
CA VAL A 82 -1.62 -3.83 -6.79
C VAL A 82 -2.73 -4.65 -6.20
N TYR A 83 -2.71 -5.95 -6.44
CA TYR A 83 -3.44 -6.91 -5.63
C TYR A 83 -2.48 -7.49 -4.60
N VAL A 84 -2.90 -7.52 -3.33
CA VAL A 84 -2.12 -8.11 -2.25
C VAL A 84 -3.02 -8.87 -1.28
N ARG A 85 -2.52 -10.00 -0.77
CA ARG A 85 -3.14 -10.80 0.29
C ARG A 85 -2.15 -10.97 1.44
N THR A 86 -2.60 -10.65 2.66
CA THR A 86 -1.83 -10.67 3.91
C THR A 86 -2.56 -11.42 5.02
#